data_AF-D6TYK5-F1
#
_entry.id   AF-D6TYK5-F1
#
_cell.length_a   1.000
_cell.length_b   1.000
_cell.length_c   1.000
_cell.angle_alpha   90.00
_cell.angle_beta   90.00
_cell.angle_gamma   90.00
#
_symmetry.space_group_name_H-M   'P 1'
#
loop_
_entity.id
_entity.type
_entity.pdbx_description
1 polymer ?
#
loop_
_entity_poly.entity_id
_entity_poly.type
_entity_poly.pdbx_seq_one_letter_code
_entity_poly.pdbx_strand_id
1 'polypeptide(L)'
;MDQRVPFRHPEADLLQLYGSHSLAFFGMAPENEQFLAPGNQGLITYRVVNRVAVALGDPLCAPEAVKAVTRSFLAFCRVHRWTVAFYQTGPDFLAIYRALHLHAFKMGEEAMLFPQTFSLQGPALAKVRTRCRHAQREGVQIQWYEGVLPAAVMQQLVSISDAWLESKGGQQAEETGFSTGKCSEIQTNARRADRLTGLLVPSHGALPALPLVTGVALTRSGQACAFVTFTPIYGVAEGSEGTGQRWGWALDLMRRTVDAPSGAMDLLLGQALERFRARGAHRASLALVALADTRQEMAQPWRYLVDLAARRMALFEQRQTLLRFKQKFAPCWESRYLVVDSRLALPKVALAVLRLRHYSGGGFMRLLTR
;
A
#
# COMPACT_ATOMS: atom_id res chain seq x y z
N MET A 1 26.67 -21.62 -28.99
CA MET A 1 26.50 -20.36 -28.23
C MET A 1 25.01 -20.03 -28.30
N ASP A 2 24.23 -20.67 -27.42
CA ASP A 2 22.76 -20.63 -27.43
C ASP A 2 22.31 -19.35 -26.71
N GLN A 3 22.19 -18.24 -27.46
CA GLN A 3 21.59 -17.00 -26.96
C GLN A 3 20.08 -17.19 -26.88
N ARG A 4 19.60 -17.86 -25.84
CA ARG A 4 18.18 -17.84 -25.48
C ARG A 4 17.81 -16.40 -25.16
N VAL A 5 17.00 -15.80 -26.04
CA VAL A 5 16.30 -14.55 -25.74
C VAL A 5 15.55 -14.77 -24.41
N PRO A 6 15.77 -13.95 -23.36
CA PRO A 6 15.08 -14.15 -22.09
C PRO A 6 13.57 -14.11 -22.34
N PHE A 7 12.85 -15.07 -21.76
CA PHE A 7 11.38 -15.13 -21.83
C PHE A 7 10.83 -13.78 -21.33
N ARG A 8 10.17 -13.02 -22.20
CA ARG A 8 9.59 -11.74 -21.79
C ARG A 8 8.35 -12.00 -20.95
N HIS A 9 8.30 -11.40 -19.77
CA HIS A 9 7.15 -11.41 -18.89
C HIS A 9 6.38 -10.10 -19.10
N PRO A 10 5.31 -10.07 -19.91
CA PRO A 10 4.58 -8.84 -20.19
C PRO A 10 4.05 -8.17 -18.92
N GLU A 11 3.76 -8.95 -17.88
CA GLU A 11 3.36 -8.44 -16.57
C GLU A 11 4.49 -7.66 -15.88
N ALA A 12 5.74 -8.13 -16.00
CA ALA A 12 6.90 -7.46 -15.44
C ALA A 12 7.22 -6.17 -16.20
N ASP A 13 7.09 -6.17 -17.53
CA ASP A 13 7.25 -4.98 -18.37
C ASP A 13 6.18 -3.92 -17.99
N LEU A 14 4.92 -4.33 -17.86
CA LEU A 14 3.82 -3.44 -17.45
C LEU A 14 3.98 -2.93 -16.01
N LEU A 15 4.46 -3.77 -15.09
CA LEU A 15 4.78 -3.37 -13.72
C LEU A 15 5.91 -2.34 -13.69
N GLN A 16 7.00 -2.58 -14.44
CA GLN A 16 8.13 -1.66 -14.54
C GLN A 16 7.69 -0.29 -15.06
N LEU A 17 6.90 -0.28 -16.14
CA LEU A 17 6.48 0.96 -16.78
C LEU A 17 5.41 1.68 -15.97
N TYR A 18 4.35 0.98 -15.53
CA TYR A 18 3.11 1.59 -15.06
C TYR A 18 2.77 1.30 -13.59
N GLY A 19 3.55 0.47 -12.89
CA GLY A 19 3.38 0.10 -11.48
C GLY A 19 3.71 1.21 -10.47
N SER A 20 3.18 2.41 -10.67
CA SER A 20 3.51 3.63 -9.92
C SER A 20 2.68 3.85 -8.64
N HIS A 21 1.66 3.03 -8.39
CA HIS A 21 0.86 3.08 -7.18
C HIS A 21 1.35 2.08 -6.12
N SER A 22 1.12 2.38 -4.84
CA SER A 22 1.59 1.58 -3.69
C SER A 22 1.03 0.16 -3.63
N LEU A 23 -0.12 -0.09 -4.26
CA LEU A 23 -0.72 -1.43 -4.32
C LEU A 23 -0.10 -2.36 -5.37
N ALA A 24 0.71 -1.88 -6.31
CA ALA A 24 1.19 -2.70 -7.43
C ALA A 24 2.00 -3.92 -6.93
N PHE A 25 2.84 -3.73 -5.89
CA PHE A 25 3.58 -4.82 -5.26
C PHE A 25 2.68 -5.89 -4.63
N PHE A 26 1.60 -5.47 -3.95
CA PHE A 26 0.63 -6.40 -3.36
C PHE A 26 -0.23 -7.07 -4.43
N GLY A 27 -0.54 -6.36 -5.52
CA GLY A 27 -1.22 -6.91 -6.68
C GLY A 27 -0.51 -8.14 -7.25
N MET A 28 0.82 -8.14 -7.27
CA MET A 28 1.65 -9.25 -7.74
C MET A 28 1.82 -10.41 -6.74
N ALA A 29 1.11 -10.39 -5.61
CA ALA A 29 1.11 -11.51 -4.67
C ALA A 29 0.47 -12.76 -5.31
N PRO A 30 0.99 -13.98 -5.03
CA PRO A 30 0.55 -15.21 -5.68
C PRO A 30 -0.91 -15.59 -5.37
N GLU A 31 -1.49 -15.01 -4.33
CA GLU A 31 -2.90 -15.22 -3.97
C GLU A 31 -3.85 -14.33 -4.80
N ASN A 32 -3.32 -13.44 -5.64
CA ASN A 32 -4.09 -12.66 -6.60
C ASN A 32 -3.99 -13.27 -7.99
N GLU A 33 -5.09 -13.15 -8.71
CA GLU A 33 -5.20 -13.48 -10.11
C GLU A 33 -4.74 -12.30 -10.97
N GLN A 34 -4.32 -12.60 -12.20
CA GLN A 34 -3.84 -11.64 -13.16
C GLN A 34 -4.71 -11.68 -14.42
N PHE A 35 -5.22 -10.52 -14.83
CA PHE A 35 -5.87 -10.34 -16.11
C PHE A 35 -4.98 -9.51 -17.03
N LEU A 36 -4.45 -10.15 -18.07
CA LEU A 36 -3.69 -9.49 -19.13
C LEU A 36 -4.64 -9.12 -20.28
N ALA A 37 -4.76 -7.82 -20.56
CA ALA A 37 -5.61 -7.34 -21.64
C ALA A 37 -5.06 -7.77 -23.01
N PRO A 38 -5.93 -7.93 -24.04
CA PRO A 38 -5.50 -8.32 -25.39
C PRO A 38 -4.34 -7.48 -25.92
N GLY A 39 -3.37 -8.14 -26.54
CA GLY A 39 -2.16 -7.48 -27.05
C GLY A 39 -1.20 -6.98 -25.97
N ASN A 40 -1.32 -7.48 -24.74
CA ASN A 40 -0.49 -7.11 -23.58
C ASN A 40 -0.54 -5.60 -23.27
N GLN A 41 -1.66 -4.95 -23.58
CA GLN A 41 -1.82 -3.50 -23.43
C GLN A 41 -1.98 -3.06 -21.97
N GLY A 42 -2.26 -3.98 -21.06
CA GLY A 42 -2.42 -3.67 -19.65
C GLY A 42 -2.63 -4.88 -18.77
N LEU A 43 -2.30 -4.72 -17.49
CA LEU A 43 -2.44 -5.74 -16.46
C LEU A 43 -3.38 -5.23 -15.36
N ILE A 44 -4.34 -6.07 -14.98
CA ILE A 44 -5.16 -5.86 -13.78
C ILE A 44 -4.96 -7.04 -12.85
N THR A 45 -4.47 -6.78 -11.65
CA THR A 45 -4.34 -7.77 -10.58
C THR A 45 -5.57 -7.72 -9.68
N TYR A 46 -6.19 -8.86 -9.39
CA TYR A 46 -7.45 -8.90 -8.66
C TYR A 46 -7.58 -10.15 -7.80
N ARG A 47 -8.55 -10.15 -6.87
CA ARG A 47 -8.98 -11.36 -6.16
C ARG A 47 -10.48 -11.51 -6.21
N VAL A 48 -10.97 -12.74 -6.34
CA VAL A 48 -12.40 -13.03 -6.36
C VAL A 48 -12.87 -13.52 -5.01
N VAL A 49 -13.83 -12.82 -4.40
CA VAL A 49 -14.50 -13.26 -3.18
C VAL A 49 -16.00 -13.04 -3.34
N ASN A 50 -16.81 -14.09 -3.10
CA ASN A 50 -18.27 -14.06 -3.23
C ASN A 50 -18.78 -13.47 -4.55
N ARG A 51 -18.17 -13.86 -5.67
CA ARG A 51 -18.48 -13.30 -7.01
C ARG A 51 -18.27 -11.78 -7.09
N VAL A 52 -17.30 -11.25 -6.36
CA VAL A 52 -16.79 -9.89 -6.52
C VAL A 52 -15.32 -10.00 -6.91
N ALA A 53 -14.96 -9.52 -8.10
CA ALA A 53 -13.58 -9.34 -8.52
C ALA A 53 -13.11 -7.98 -7.99
N VAL A 54 -12.23 -8.00 -6.99
CA VAL A 54 -11.65 -6.80 -6.39
C VAL A 54 -10.26 -6.59 -6.98
N ALA A 55 -10.15 -5.66 -7.91
CA ALA A 55 -8.89 -5.21 -8.50
C ALA A 55 -8.15 -4.27 -7.54
N LEU A 56 -6.83 -4.39 -7.46
CA LEU A 56 -5.98 -3.55 -6.60
C LEU A 56 -5.43 -2.36 -7.38
N GLY A 57 -5.87 -1.15 -7.04
CA GLY A 57 -5.45 0.07 -7.72
C GLY A 57 -6.02 0.22 -9.13
N ASP A 58 -5.41 1.11 -9.89
CA ASP A 58 -5.71 1.33 -11.31
C ASP A 58 -5.06 0.26 -12.21
N PRO A 59 -5.55 0.04 -13.43
CA PRO A 59 -4.89 -0.84 -14.39
C PRO A 59 -3.44 -0.42 -14.66
N LEU A 60 -2.51 -1.38 -14.68
CA LEU A 60 -1.12 -1.14 -15.05
C LEU A 60 -1.02 -1.09 -16.58
N CYS A 61 -1.13 0.11 -17.15
CA CYS A 61 -1.08 0.36 -18.59
C CYS A 61 -0.77 1.82 -18.89
N ALA A 62 -0.52 2.11 -20.17
CA ALA A 62 -0.40 3.49 -20.65
C ALA A 62 -1.70 4.28 -20.36
N PRO A 63 -1.62 5.57 -19.98
CA PRO A 63 -2.81 6.38 -19.67
C PRO A 63 -3.92 6.32 -20.74
N GLU A 64 -3.54 6.33 -22.02
CA GLU A 64 -4.43 6.23 -23.17
C GLU A 64 -5.12 4.86 -23.29
N ALA A 65 -4.51 3.79 -22.76
CA ALA A 65 -5.01 2.43 -22.81
C ALA A 65 -6.01 2.10 -21.69
N VAL A 66 -6.05 2.90 -20.61
CA VAL A 66 -6.89 2.64 -19.41
C VAL A 66 -8.35 2.35 -19.76
N LYS A 67 -8.94 3.11 -20.70
CA LYS A 67 -10.34 2.91 -21.11
C LYS A 67 -10.55 1.55 -21.79
N ALA A 68 -9.63 1.15 -22.67
CA ALA A 68 -9.72 -0.10 -23.42
C ALA A 68 -9.45 -1.31 -22.52
N VAL A 69 -8.43 -1.23 -21.67
CA VAL A 69 -8.06 -2.26 -20.68
C VAL A 69 -9.20 -2.47 -19.68
N THR A 70 -9.72 -1.39 -19.10
CA THR A 70 -10.85 -1.46 -18.15
C THR A 70 -12.08 -2.09 -18.80
N ARG A 71 -12.44 -1.68 -20.03
CA ARG A 71 -13.56 -2.28 -20.76
C ARG A 71 -13.38 -3.78 -20.98
N SER A 72 -12.17 -4.21 -21.34
CA SER A 72 -11.86 -5.62 -21.56
C SER A 72 -12.01 -6.44 -20.28
N PHE A 73 -11.57 -5.89 -19.14
CA PHE A 73 -11.76 -6.51 -17.83
C PHE A 73 -13.23 -6.58 -17.41
N LEU A 74 -14.01 -5.52 -17.63
CA LEU A 74 -15.46 -5.56 -17.37
C LEU A 74 -16.16 -6.63 -18.21
N ALA A 75 -15.78 -6.77 -19.49
CA ALA A 75 -16.32 -7.81 -20.37
C ALA A 75 -15.95 -9.22 -19.87
N PHE A 76 -14.70 -9.41 -19.44
CA PHE A 76 -14.22 -10.65 -18.81
C PHE A 76 -15.03 -10.98 -17.55
N CYS A 77 -15.14 -10.05 -16.60
CA CYS A 77 -15.92 -10.26 -15.38
C CYS A 77 -17.41 -10.54 -15.65
N ARG A 78 -17.99 -9.93 -16.70
CA ARG A 78 -19.36 -10.21 -17.13
C ARG A 78 -19.57 -11.66 -17.54
N VAL A 79 -18.63 -12.24 -18.30
CA VAL A 79 -18.67 -13.68 -18.67
C VAL A 79 -18.65 -14.57 -17.43
N HIS A 80 -17.85 -14.20 -16.43
CA HIS A 80 -17.76 -14.91 -15.14
C HIS A 80 -18.88 -14.57 -14.14
N ARG A 81 -19.81 -13.67 -14.49
CA ARG A 81 -20.88 -13.18 -13.60
C ARG A 81 -20.35 -12.60 -12.29
N TRP A 82 -19.23 -11.89 -12.35
CA TRP A 82 -18.64 -11.21 -11.21
C TRP A 82 -19.01 -9.73 -11.19
N THR A 83 -19.31 -9.24 -9.99
CA THR A 83 -19.33 -7.81 -9.69
C THR A 83 -17.89 -7.29 -9.71
N VAL A 84 -17.66 -6.10 -10.26
CA VAL A 84 -16.33 -5.50 -10.34
C VAL A 84 -16.17 -4.37 -9.33
N ALA A 85 -15.02 -4.37 -8.65
CA ALA A 85 -14.58 -3.28 -7.80
C ALA A 85 -13.10 -3.00 -8.04
N PHE A 86 -12.73 -1.75 -8.33
CA PHE A 86 -11.35 -1.29 -8.25
C PHE A 86 -11.13 -0.62 -6.90
N TYR A 87 -10.18 -1.12 -6.14
CA TYR A 87 -9.93 -0.77 -4.75
C TYR A 87 -8.70 0.14 -4.60
N GLN A 88 -8.91 1.33 -4.03
CA GLN A 88 -7.89 2.39 -3.87
C GLN A 88 -7.32 2.91 -5.20
N THR A 89 -8.18 3.20 -6.18
CA THR A 89 -7.76 3.91 -7.40
C THR A 89 -7.40 5.37 -7.08
N GLY A 90 -6.53 5.96 -7.91
CA GLY A 90 -6.25 7.39 -7.89
C GLY A 90 -7.35 8.24 -8.52
N PRO A 91 -7.19 9.58 -8.51
CA PRO A 91 -8.14 10.51 -9.11
C PRO A 91 -8.04 10.62 -10.64
N ASP A 92 -6.87 10.30 -11.21
CA ASP A 92 -6.50 10.56 -12.61
C ASP A 92 -7.49 9.96 -13.62
N PHE A 93 -8.03 8.78 -13.33
CA PHE A 93 -8.88 8.03 -14.26
C PHE A 93 -10.37 8.06 -13.92
N LEU A 94 -10.81 8.89 -12.98
CA LEU A 94 -12.22 8.97 -12.58
C LEU A 94 -13.15 9.33 -13.74
N ALA A 95 -12.72 10.19 -14.66
CA ALA A 95 -13.50 10.52 -15.85
C ALA A 95 -13.68 9.31 -16.79
N ILE A 96 -12.64 8.49 -16.93
CA ILE A 96 -12.68 7.26 -17.73
C ILE A 96 -13.62 6.25 -17.09
N TYR A 97 -13.52 6.05 -15.77
CA TYR A 97 -14.43 5.17 -15.03
C TYR A 97 -15.89 5.59 -15.18
N ARG A 98 -16.20 6.89 -15.07
CA ARG A 98 -17.56 7.42 -15.31
C ARG A 98 -18.03 7.17 -16.74
N ALA A 99 -17.16 7.35 -17.74
CA ALA A 99 -17.46 7.08 -19.14
C ALA A 99 -17.69 5.59 -19.45
N LEU A 100 -17.27 4.69 -18.55
CA LEU A 100 -17.56 3.26 -18.58
C LEU A 100 -18.73 2.87 -17.67
N HIS A 101 -19.52 3.86 -17.24
CA HIS A 101 -20.66 3.70 -16.33
C HIS A 101 -20.32 3.14 -14.94
N LEU A 102 -19.06 3.26 -14.52
CA LEU A 102 -18.65 2.92 -13.16
C LEU A 102 -18.89 4.10 -12.19
N HIS A 103 -19.01 3.77 -10.91
CA HIS A 103 -19.27 4.73 -9.85
C HIS A 103 -18.12 4.76 -8.85
N ALA A 104 -17.52 5.94 -8.66
CA ALA A 104 -16.43 6.15 -7.72
C ALA A 104 -16.92 6.69 -6.38
N PHE A 105 -16.34 6.20 -5.30
CA PHE A 105 -16.60 6.62 -3.92
C PHE A 105 -15.26 6.91 -3.24
N LYS A 106 -15.01 8.17 -2.82
CA LYS A 106 -13.79 8.50 -2.06
C LYS A 106 -13.77 7.69 -0.78
N MET A 107 -12.72 6.90 -0.59
CA MET A 107 -12.58 5.97 0.54
C MET A 107 -11.53 6.41 1.56
N GLY A 108 -10.66 7.35 1.19
CA GLY A 108 -9.65 7.92 2.07
C GLY A 108 -8.58 8.66 1.28
N GLU A 109 -7.45 8.91 1.94
CA GLU A 109 -6.32 9.63 1.36
C GLU A 109 -5.02 8.93 1.69
N GLU A 110 -4.12 8.87 0.71
CA GLU A 110 -2.79 8.35 0.88
C GLU A 110 -1.80 9.49 1.10
N ALA A 111 -0.94 9.35 2.10
CA ALA A 111 0.08 10.34 2.42
C ALA A 111 1.33 10.12 1.55
N MET A 112 1.44 10.89 0.48
CA MET A 112 2.56 10.84 -0.47
C MET A 112 3.64 11.85 -0.09
N LEU A 113 4.88 11.42 -0.21
CA LEU A 113 6.09 12.19 0.05
C LEU A 113 7.01 12.07 -1.17
N PHE A 114 7.83 13.09 -1.38
CA PHE A 114 8.75 13.17 -2.52
C PHE A 114 10.18 13.25 -1.98
N PRO A 115 10.91 12.11 -1.86
CA PRO A 115 12.21 12.09 -1.21
C PRO A 115 13.21 13.10 -1.78
N GLN A 116 13.16 13.38 -3.09
CA GLN A 116 14.05 14.35 -3.75
C GLN A 116 13.89 15.79 -3.23
N THR A 117 12.67 16.19 -2.83
CA THR A 117 12.38 17.52 -2.29
C THR A 117 12.18 17.51 -0.77
N PHE A 118 12.15 16.33 -0.15
CA PHE A 118 12.01 16.18 1.29
C PHE A 118 13.28 16.61 2.03
N SER A 119 13.10 17.37 3.12
CA SER A 119 14.17 17.74 4.04
C SER A 119 13.65 17.82 5.46
N LEU A 120 14.39 17.26 6.42
CA LEU A 120 14.13 17.48 7.84
C LEU A 120 14.44 18.92 8.29
N GLN A 121 15.06 19.73 7.43
CA GLN A 121 15.30 21.15 7.68
C GLN A 121 14.05 21.98 7.40
N GLY A 122 13.99 23.16 8.00
CA GLY A 122 12.89 24.10 7.83
C GLY A 122 11.77 23.98 8.88
N PRO A 123 10.79 24.89 8.84
CA PRO A 123 9.76 25.04 9.87
C PRO A 123 8.69 23.94 9.81
N ALA A 124 8.29 23.49 8.62
CA ALA A 124 7.24 22.48 8.45
C ALA A 124 7.58 21.15 9.16
N LEU A 125 8.86 20.76 9.18
CA LEU A 125 9.34 19.51 9.75
C LEU A 125 9.93 19.68 11.17
N ALA A 126 9.78 20.86 11.79
CA ALA A 126 10.36 21.14 13.11
C ALA A 126 9.91 20.14 14.19
N LYS A 127 8.62 19.75 14.19
CA LYS A 127 8.09 18.75 15.12
C LYS A 127 8.74 17.38 14.94
N VAL A 128 8.90 16.92 13.70
CA VAL A 128 9.57 15.65 13.38
C VAL A 128 11.02 15.71 13.82
N ARG A 129 11.74 16.75 13.41
CA ARG A 129 13.16 16.95 13.76
C ARG A 129 13.40 16.94 15.27
N THR A 130 12.54 17.59 16.05
CA THR A 130 12.64 17.57 17.52
C THR A 130 12.46 16.16 18.10
N ARG A 131 11.50 15.38 17.57
CA ARG A 131 11.28 13.99 18.01
C ARG A 131 12.41 13.05 17.58
N CYS A 132 12.97 13.22 16.39
CA CYS A 132 14.16 12.50 15.94
C CYS A 132 15.35 12.77 16.87
N ARG A 133 15.64 14.05 17.16
CA ARG A 133 16.73 14.44 18.07
C ARG A 133 16.51 13.91 19.49
N HIS A 134 15.27 13.89 19.97
CA HIS A 134 14.93 13.29 21.25
C HIS A 134 15.27 11.79 21.27
N ALA A 135 14.77 11.02 20.29
CA ALA A 135 15.06 9.59 20.21
C ALA A 135 16.56 9.29 20.13
N GLN A 136 17.32 10.09 19.37
CA GLN A 136 18.78 9.98 19.30
C GLN A 136 19.46 10.24 20.65
N ARG A 137 19.00 11.24 21.43
CA ARG A 137 19.51 11.51 22.79
C ARG A 137 19.19 10.39 23.78
N GLU A 138 18.03 9.76 23.63
CA GLU A 138 17.66 8.54 24.36
C GLU A 138 18.53 7.32 23.96
N GLY A 139 19.39 7.46 22.94
CA GLY A 139 20.30 6.41 22.49
C GLY A 139 19.65 5.44 21.50
N VAL A 140 18.54 5.82 20.86
CA VAL A 140 17.94 5.00 19.80
C VAL A 140 18.85 4.98 18.58
N GLN A 141 19.20 3.79 18.11
CA GLN A 141 19.94 3.56 16.87
C GLN A 141 19.04 2.86 15.86
N ILE A 142 19.23 3.12 14.57
CA ILE A 142 18.47 2.47 13.50
C ILE A 142 19.39 1.53 12.72
N GLN A 143 18.96 0.28 12.56
CA GLN A 143 19.61 -0.69 11.69
C GLN A 143 18.73 -0.98 10.48
N TRP A 144 19.32 -0.88 9.28
CA TRP A 144 18.63 -1.06 8.01
C TRP A 144 18.98 -2.40 7.37
N TYR A 145 17.98 -3.03 6.77
CA TYR A 145 18.10 -4.27 6.01
C TYR A 145 17.39 -4.12 4.66
N GLU A 146 17.96 -4.73 3.62
CA GLU A 146 17.40 -4.80 2.27
C GLU A 146 17.21 -6.28 1.90
N GLY A 147 16.01 -6.64 1.47
CA GLY A 147 15.67 -8.01 1.08
C GLY A 147 15.40 -8.93 2.27
N VAL A 148 15.79 -10.19 2.13
CA VAL A 148 15.56 -11.27 3.11
C VAL A 148 16.28 -10.96 4.43
N LEU A 149 15.55 -11.02 5.54
CA LEU A 149 16.11 -10.71 6.86
C LEU A 149 16.86 -11.91 7.45
N PRO A 150 17.92 -11.69 8.24
CA PRO A 150 18.48 -12.73 9.09
C PRO A 150 17.43 -13.31 10.05
N ALA A 151 17.51 -14.62 10.34
CA ALA A 151 16.52 -15.30 11.18
C ALA A 151 16.39 -14.68 12.58
N ALA A 152 17.51 -14.27 13.20
CA ALA A 152 17.52 -13.61 14.50
C ALA A 152 16.77 -12.27 14.49
N VAL A 153 16.91 -11.50 13.40
CA VAL A 153 16.20 -10.22 13.22
C VAL A 153 14.72 -10.48 13.05
N MET A 154 14.35 -11.48 12.24
CA MET A 154 12.95 -11.86 12.06
C MET A 154 12.28 -12.26 13.39
N GLN A 155 12.98 -13.00 14.25
CA GLN A 155 12.48 -13.34 15.59
C GLN A 155 12.20 -12.09 16.44
N GLN A 156 13.09 -11.09 16.42
CA GLN A 156 12.87 -9.82 17.11
C GLN A 156 11.64 -9.06 16.57
N LEU A 157 11.44 -9.07 15.24
CA LEU A 157 10.27 -8.44 14.61
C LEU A 157 8.97 -9.13 15.01
N VAL A 158 8.96 -10.47 15.09
CA VAL A 158 7.82 -11.25 15.60
C VAL A 158 7.52 -10.84 17.04
N SER A 159 8.51 -10.78 17.93
CA SER A 159 8.28 -10.35 19.32
C SER A 159 7.71 -8.93 19.43
N ILE A 160 8.22 -7.97 18.65
CA ILE A 160 7.68 -6.60 18.62
C ILE A 160 6.25 -6.59 18.07
N SER A 161 5.99 -7.41 17.04
CA SER A 161 4.70 -7.55 16.40
C SER A 161 3.64 -8.09 17.36
N ASP A 162 3.96 -9.15 18.09
CA ASP A 162 3.05 -9.81 19.03
C ASP A 162 2.70 -8.86 20.18
N ALA A 163 3.70 -8.22 20.79
CA ALA A 163 3.50 -7.20 21.82
C ALA A 163 2.66 -6.01 21.30
N TRP A 164 2.85 -5.62 20.03
CA TRP A 164 2.06 -4.56 19.41
C TRP A 164 0.60 -4.99 19.21
N LEU A 165 0.34 -6.20 18.73
CA LEU A 165 -1.02 -6.75 18.56
C LEU A 165 -1.74 -6.84 19.92
N GLU A 166 -1.06 -7.35 20.95
CA GLU A 166 -1.59 -7.40 22.31
C GLU A 166 -2.03 -6.02 22.80
N SER A 167 -1.20 -4.99 22.58
CA SER A 167 -1.52 -3.60 22.97
C SER A 167 -2.70 -2.99 22.19
N LYS A 168 -3.10 -3.57 21.05
CA LYS A 168 -4.16 -3.07 20.16
C LYS A 168 -5.53 -3.71 20.37
N GLY A 169 -5.65 -4.68 21.27
CA GLY A 169 -6.92 -5.35 21.57
C GLY A 169 -6.79 -6.83 22.00
N GLY A 170 -5.60 -7.28 22.40
CA GLY A 170 -5.36 -8.65 22.84
C GLY A 170 -5.71 -9.69 21.76
N GLN A 171 -6.37 -10.77 22.16
CA GLN A 171 -6.76 -11.91 21.30
C GLN A 171 -7.68 -11.56 20.12
N GLN A 172 -8.20 -10.32 20.03
CA GLN A 172 -9.06 -9.86 18.93
C GLN A 172 -8.31 -9.03 17.88
N ALA A 173 -7.06 -8.64 18.13
CA ALA A 173 -6.25 -7.91 17.17
C ALA A 173 -5.66 -8.90 16.14
N GLU A 174 -6.31 -9.02 14.98
CA GLU A 174 -5.85 -9.84 13.87
C GLU A 174 -5.01 -9.03 12.87
N GLU A 175 -4.08 -9.70 12.19
CA GLU A 175 -3.34 -9.11 11.09
C GLU A 175 -4.22 -8.87 9.86
N THR A 176 -4.07 -7.71 9.21
CA THR A 176 -4.78 -7.39 7.97
C THR A 176 -3.94 -7.68 6.72
N GLY A 177 -4.55 -8.23 5.69
CA GLY A 177 -3.92 -8.55 4.41
C GLY A 177 -4.48 -7.77 3.21
N PHE A 178 -4.22 -8.30 2.01
CA PHE A 178 -4.68 -7.83 0.70
C PHE A 178 -4.01 -6.54 0.22
N SER A 179 -4.17 -5.42 0.92
CA SER A 179 -3.51 -4.14 0.60
C SER A 179 -2.42 -3.73 1.59
N THR A 180 -2.11 -4.63 2.52
CA THR A 180 -1.02 -4.55 3.50
C THR A 180 -0.45 -5.95 3.66
N GLY A 181 0.83 -6.05 4.01
CA GLY A 181 1.49 -7.31 4.35
C GLY A 181 1.23 -7.73 5.78
N LYS A 182 1.61 -8.97 6.09
CA LYS A 182 1.66 -9.51 7.44
C LYS A 182 3.08 -9.65 7.96
N CYS A 183 3.27 -9.67 9.28
CA CYS A 183 4.59 -9.92 9.88
C CYS A 183 5.17 -11.27 9.45
N SER A 184 4.32 -12.31 9.42
CA SER A 184 4.68 -13.64 8.91
C SER A 184 5.04 -13.68 7.42
N GLU A 185 4.64 -12.67 6.65
CA GLU A 185 4.88 -12.57 5.20
C GLU A 185 6.11 -11.71 4.86
N ILE A 186 6.83 -11.13 5.83
CA ILE A 186 7.98 -10.26 5.56
C ILE A 186 9.03 -10.98 4.69
N GLN A 187 9.36 -12.22 5.02
CA GLN A 187 10.36 -13.01 4.27
C GLN A 187 9.88 -13.39 2.86
N THR A 188 8.60 -13.74 2.70
CA THR A 188 8.04 -14.09 1.38
C THR A 188 7.89 -12.85 0.51
N ASN A 189 7.50 -11.71 1.08
CA ASN A 189 7.44 -10.41 0.41
C ASN A 189 8.83 -9.94 -0.01
N ALA A 190 9.87 -10.13 0.83
CA ALA A 190 11.25 -9.81 0.46
C ALA A 190 11.71 -10.62 -0.76
N ARG A 191 11.51 -11.94 -0.75
CA ARG A 191 11.83 -12.80 -1.91
C ARG A 191 11.02 -12.42 -3.16
N ARG A 192 9.77 -11.97 -2.99
CA ARG A 192 8.94 -11.48 -4.10
C ARG A 192 9.52 -10.19 -4.69
N ALA A 193 9.94 -9.24 -3.86
CA ALA A 193 10.57 -8.00 -4.33
C ALA A 193 11.85 -8.29 -5.13
N ASP A 194 12.70 -9.20 -4.62
CA ASP A 194 13.93 -9.62 -5.31
C ASP A 194 13.62 -10.30 -6.64
N ARG A 195 12.63 -11.20 -6.66
CA ARG A 195 12.19 -11.87 -7.90
C ARG A 195 11.66 -10.87 -8.91
N LEU A 196 10.72 -10.00 -8.52
CA LEU A 196 10.12 -9.02 -9.41
C LEU A 196 11.20 -8.11 -10.00
N THR A 197 12.11 -7.61 -9.17
CA THR A 197 13.26 -6.81 -9.60
C THR A 197 14.12 -7.54 -10.63
N GLY A 198 14.38 -8.84 -10.43
CA GLY A 198 15.14 -9.67 -11.37
C GLY A 198 14.43 -9.92 -12.71
N LEU A 199 13.12 -9.72 -12.80
CA LEU A 199 12.34 -9.83 -14.04
C LEU A 199 12.25 -8.51 -14.81
N LEU A 200 12.61 -7.37 -14.21
CA LEU A 200 12.53 -6.06 -14.86
C LEU A 200 13.68 -5.91 -15.86
N VAL A 201 13.35 -5.57 -17.11
CA VAL A 201 14.33 -5.50 -18.19
C VAL A 201 14.91 -4.08 -18.26
N PRO A 202 16.24 -3.89 -18.41
CA PRO A 202 16.86 -2.55 -18.50
C PRO A 202 16.42 -1.67 -19.69
N SER A 203 15.63 -2.19 -20.63
CA SER A 203 15.37 -1.60 -21.94
C SER A 203 14.56 -0.30 -21.95
N HIS A 204 13.94 0.11 -20.83
CA HIS A 204 13.10 1.32 -20.73
C HIS A 204 13.57 2.31 -19.64
N GLY A 205 14.88 2.37 -19.39
CA GLY A 205 15.44 3.07 -18.24
C GLY A 205 15.53 2.08 -17.07
N ALA A 206 16.76 1.71 -16.71
CA ALA A 206 16.97 0.69 -15.69
C ALA A 206 16.49 1.21 -14.33
N LEU A 207 15.46 0.58 -13.77
CA LEU A 207 15.18 0.72 -12.35
C LEU A 207 16.38 0.21 -11.56
N PRO A 208 16.77 0.89 -10.47
CA PRO A 208 17.72 0.28 -9.54
C PRO A 208 17.09 -0.98 -8.93
N ALA A 209 17.90 -1.79 -8.24
CA ALA A 209 17.33 -2.86 -7.44
C ALA A 209 16.36 -2.26 -6.41
N LEU A 210 15.13 -2.79 -6.38
CA LEU A 210 14.05 -2.37 -5.49
C LEU A 210 13.72 -3.48 -4.49
N PRO A 211 14.58 -3.72 -3.48
CA PRO A 211 14.29 -4.69 -2.44
C PRO A 211 13.17 -4.19 -1.51
N LEU A 212 12.60 -5.13 -0.75
CA LEU A 212 11.87 -4.77 0.47
C LEU A 212 12.87 -4.13 1.46
N VAL A 213 12.54 -2.98 2.01
CA VAL A 213 13.41 -2.27 2.97
C VAL A 213 12.84 -2.40 4.37
N THR A 214 13.66 -2.82 5.33
CA THR A 214 13.28 -2.92 6.74
C THR A 214 14.19 -2.06 7.59
N GLY A 215 13.60 -1.19 8.42
CA GLY A 215 14.31 -0.43 9.44
C GLY A 215 13.94 -0.92 10.82
N VAL A 216 14.92 -1.20 11.68
CA VAL A 216 14.73 -1.65 13.06
C VAL A 216 15.34 -0.63 14.01
N ALA A 217 14.53 -0.11 14.93
CA ALA A 217 15.01 0.76 16.00
C ALA A 217 15.48 -0.09 17.19
N LEU A 218 16.72 0.13 17.59
CA LEU A 218 17.38 -0.48 18.74
C LEU A 218 17.50 0.54 19.87
N THR A 219 17.24 0.13 21.10
CA THR A 219 17.49 0.94 22.30
C THR A 219 19.00 1.05 22.57
N ARG A 220 19.38 1.86 23.57
CA ARG A 220 20.77 1.98 24.04
C ARG A 220 21.40 0.64 24.45
N SER A 221 20.59 -0.32 24.94
CA SER A 221 21.04 -1.67 25.30
C SER A 221 21.14 -2.62 24.10
N GLY A 222 20.84 -2.16 22.87
CA GLY A 222 20.85 -2.97 21.66
C GLY A 222 19.58 -3.81 21.44
N GLN A 223 18.55 -3.62 22.27
CA GLN A 223 17.28 -4.35 22.12
C GLN A 223 16.39 -3.70 21.06
N ALA A 224 15.82 -4.50 20.16
CA ALA A 224 14.86 -4.01 19.17
C ALA A 224 13.53 -3.60 19.83
N CYS A 225 13.06 -2.38 19.55
CA CYS A 225 11.84 -1.82 20.15
C CYS A 225 10.81 -1.32 19.13
N ALA A 226 11.22 -1.09 17.88
CA ALA A 226 10.29 -0.73 16.80
C ALA A 226 10.83 -1.17 15.44
N PHE A 227 9.93 -1.33 14.47
CA PHE A 227 10.34 -1.54 13.09
C PHE A 227 9.36 -0.93 12.09
N VAL A 228 9.87 -0.68 10.89
CA VAL A 228 9.10 -0.35 9.68
C VAL A 228 9.52 -1.24 8.52
N THR A 229 8.57 -1.64 7.68
CA THR A 229 8.85 -2.27 6.39
C THR A 229 8.32 -1.39 5.26
N PHE A 230 9.01 -1.42 4.13
CA PHE A 230 8.60 -0.71 2.92
C PHE A 230 8.64 -1.61 1.71
N THR A 231 7.58 -1.56 0.90
CA THR A 231 7.44 -2.31 -0.34
C THR A 231 7.76 -1.45 -1.55
N PRO A 232 8.28 -2.02 -2.64
CA PRO A 232 8.61 -1.26 -3.85
C PRO A 232 7.41 -0.62 -4.55
N ILE A 233 7.67 0.54 -5.16
CA ILE A 233 6.88 1.18 -6.21
C ILE A 233 7.74 1.21 -7.47
N TYR A 234 7.26 0.72 -8.61
CA TYR A 234 8.09 0.40 -9.78
C TYR A 234 8.00 1.44 -10.91
N GLY A 235 6.83 2.01 -11.18
CA GLY A 235 6.54 2.71 -12.43
C GLY A 235 7.57 3.77 -12.86
N VAL A 236 8.14 3.63 -14.07
CA VAL A 236 9.08 4.59 -14.68
C VAL A 236 8.45 5.50 -15.72
N ALA A 237 7.27 5.16 -16.25
CA ALA A 237 6.61 5.95 -17.28
C ALA A 237 6.15 7.31 -16.72
N GLU A 238 6.27 8.35 -17.54
CA GLU A 238 5.70 9.66 -17.26
C GLU A 238 4.17 9.56 -17.19
N GLY A 239 3.57 10.23 -16.21
CA GLY A 239 2.11 10.38 -16.19
C GLY A 239 1.64 11.40 -17.22
N SER A 240 0.32 11.58 -17.32
CA SER A 240 -0.33 12.56 -18.21
C SER A 240 0.14 14.01 -18.01
N GLU A 241 0.79 14.32 -16.88
CA GLU A 241 1.29 15.66 -16.54
C GLU A 241 2.82 15.83 -16.72
N GLY A 242 3.52 14.89 -17.38
CA GLY A 242 4.93 15.08 -17.78
C GLY A 242 5.95 15.16 -16.63
N THR A 243 5.61 14.65 -15.44
CA THR A 243 6.57 14.49 -14.34
C THR A 243 7.16 13.09 -14.35
N GLY A 244 8.50 13.05 -14.47
CA GLY A 244 9.36 11.86 -14.62
C GLY A 244 9.16 10.75 -13.59
N GLN A 245 9.84 9.63 -13.85
CA GLN A 245 9.99 8.40 -13.06
C GLN A 245 9.30 8.41 -11.68
N ARG A 246 8.37 7.48 -11.43
CA ARG A 246 7.50 7.46 -10.25
C ARG A 246 7.85 6.37 -9.23
N TRP A 247 9.01 5.73 -9.39
CA TRP A 247 9.42 4.63 -8.53
C TRP A 247 9.85 5.10 -7.14
N GLY A 248 9.82 4.17 -6.19
CA GLY A 248 10.19 4.42 -4.81
C GLY A 248 9.67 3.34 -3.86
N TRP A 249 9.16 3.75 -2.69
CA TRP A 249 8.77 2.81 -1.64
C TRP A 249 7.49 3.22 -0.89
N ALA A 250 6.62 2.26 -0.61
CA ALA A 250 5.43 2.45 0.21
C ALA A 250 5.60 1.80 1.58
N LEU A 251 5.26 2.52 2.65
CA LEU A 251 5.23 1.99 4.00
C LEU A 251 4.20 0.86 4.07
N ASP A 252 4.62 -0.30 4.56
CA ASP A 252 3.78 -1.47 4.75
C ASP A 252 3.47 -1.68 6.24
N LEU A 253 4.44 -2.17 7.01
CA LEU A 253 4.31 -2.36 8.45
C LEU A 253 4.99 -1.24 9.23
N MET A 254 4.37 -0.86 10.34
CA MET A 254 4.89 0.13 11.28
C MET A 254 4.49 -0.27 12.71
N ARG A 255 5.37 -0.99 13.42
CA ARG A 255 5.07 -1.56 14.75
C ARG A 255 6.12 -1.15 15.77
N ARG A 256 5.72 -1.03 17.03
CA ARG A 256 6.58 -0.69 18.16
C ARG A 256 6.04 -1.28 19.44
N THR A 257 6.93 -1.59 20.37
CA THR A 257 6.58 -1.96 21.74
C THR A 257 6.05 -0.74 22.52
N VAL A 258 5.40 -0.99 23.65
CA VAL A 258 4.81 0.05 24.50
C VAL A 258 5.89 0.93 25.14
N ASP A 259 7.03 0.34 25.45
CA ASP A 259 8.22 0.96 26.05
C ASP A 259 9.17 1.60 25.03
N ALA A 260 8.87 1.52 23.72
CA ALA A 260 9.71 2.12 22.69
C ALA A 260 9.88 3.64 22.91
N PRO A 261 11.13 4.17 22.93
CA PRO A 261 11.37 5.58 23.22
C PRO A 261 10.59 6.53 22.32
N SER A 262 10.14 7.65 22.91
CA SER A 262 9.39 8.66 22.17
C SER A 262 10.22 9.21 21.01
N GLY A 263 9.65 9.14 19.80
CA GLY A 263 10.31 9.57 18.57
C GLY A 263 11.05 8.47 17.82
N ALA A 264 11.14 7.24 18.33
CA ALA A 264 11.77 6.12 17.60
C ALA A 264 11.13 5.93 16.20
N MET A 265 9.80 6.02 16.12
CA MET A 265 9.10 5.91 14.84
C MET A 265 9.30 7.13 13.92
N ASP A 266 9.40 8.33 14.50
CA ASP A 266 9.76 9.54 13.75
C ASP A 266 11.16 9.41 13.13
N LEU A 267 12.11 8.88 13.90
CA LEU A 267 13.47 8.65 13.48
C LEU A 267 13.56 7.61 12.36
N LEU A 268 12.84 6.48 12.50
CA LEU A 268 12.74 5.44 11.45
C LEU A 268 12.26 6.04 10.13
N LEU A 269 11.12 6.74 10.13
CA LEU A 269 10.54 7.31 8.91
C LEU A 269 11.39 8.47 8.34
N GLY A 270 11.95 9.32 9.21
CA GLY A 270 12.83 10.40 8.80
C GLY A 270 14.09 9.90 8.09
N GLN A 271 14.76 8.90 8.66
CA GLN A 271 15.94 8.27 8.05
C GLN A 271 15.57 7.44 6.81
N ALA A 272 14.39 6.82 6.76
CA ALA A 272 13.91 6.12 5.56
C ALA A 272 13.84 7.07 4.36
N LEU A 273 13.27 8.25 4.54
CA LEU A 273 13.12 9.24 3.47
C LEU A 273 14.48 9.77 2.99
N GLU A 274 15.43 10.00 3.91
CA GLU A 274 16.81 10.34 3.56
C GLU A 274 17.51 9.23 2.77
N ARG A 275 17.30 7.96 3.17
CA ARG A 275 17.80 6.78 2.44
C ARG A 275 17.21 6.68 1.05
N PHE A 276 15.89 6.85 0.91
CA PHE A 276 15.21 6.81 -0.38
C PHE A 276 15.68 7.93 -1.30
N ARG A 277 15.89 9.13 -0.76
CA ARG A 277 16.49 10.25 -1.49
C ARG A 277 17.89 9.88 -2.01
N ALA A 278 18.75 9.31 -1.17
CA ALA A 278 20.10 8.89 -1.54
C ALA A 278 20.12 7.80 -2.63
N ARG A 279 19.06 6.98 -2.71
CA ARG A 279 18.89 6.00 -3.81
C ARG A 279 18.34 6.60 -5.10
N GLY A 280 17.87 7.84 -5.09
CA GLY A 280 17.25 8.49 -6.24
C GLY A 280 15.73 8.27 -6.35
N ALA A 281 15.06 7.78 -5.30
CA ALA A 281 13.62 7.56 -5.34
C ALA A 281 12.84 8.87 -5.46
N HIS A 282 11.77 8.84 -6.25
CA HIS A 282 10.94 10.00 -6.52
C HIS A 282 9.71 10.06 -5.63
N ARG A 283 9.22 8.89 -5.19
CA ARG A 283 8.02 8.77 -4.37
C ARG A 283 8.28 7.95 -3.11
N ALA A 284 7.62 8.34 -2.04
CA ALA A 284 7.43 7.51 -0.87
C ALA A 284 5.97 7.63 -0.42
N SER A 285 5.36 6.52 -0.01
CA SER A 285 4.02 6.53 0.59
C SER A 285 4.11 6.20 2.07
N LEU A 286 3.37 6.91 2.92
CA LEU A 286 3.12 6.51 4.30
C LEU A 286 1.83 5.69 4.44
N ALA A 287 1.33 5.09 3.35
CA ALA A 287 0.10 4.31 3.23
C ALA A 287 -1.20 5.12 3.41
N LEU A 288 -2.32 4.48 3.06
CA LEU A 288 -3.68 5.02 3.17
C LEU A 288 -4.04 5.40 4.63
N VAL A 289 -4.79 6.49 4.77
CA VAL A 289 -5.64 6.78 5.93
C VAL A 289 -7.09 6.66 5.49
N ALA A 290 -7.72 5.53 5.84
CA ALA A 290 -9.10 5.27 5.47
C ALA A 290 -10.03 6.34 6.05
N LEU A 291 -11.01 6.77 5.26
CA LEU A 291 -12.01 7.77 5.60
C LEU A 291 -11.45 9.17 5.92
N ALA A 292 -10.21 9.47 5.55
CA ALA A 292 -9.71 10.85 5.51
C ALA A 292 -10.48 11.64 4.45
N ASP A 293 -10.96 12.83 4.84
CA ASP A 293 -11.68 13.79 3.98
C ASP A 293 -12.76 13.20 3.04
N THR A 294 -13.48 12.17 3.48
CA THR A 294 -14.55 11.55 2.66
C THR A 294 -15.87 12.32 2.69
N ARG A 295 -15.94 13.43 3.43
CA ARG A 295 -17.20 14.15 3.71
C ARG A 295 -17.69 15.01 2.55
N GLN A 296 -16.82 15.44 1.64
CA GLN A 296 -17.18 16.41 0.61
C GLN A 296 -17.85 15.78 -0.63
N GLU A 297 -17.63 14.49 -0.91
CA GLU A 297 -18.05 13.88 -2.19
C GLU A 297 -19.16 12.81 -2.08
N MET A 298 -19.57 12.40 -0.88
CA MET A 298 -20.59 11.37 -0.69
C MET A 298 -22.00 11.96 -0.48
N ALA A 299 -23.01 11.37 -1.12
CA ALA A 299 -24.41 11.70 -0.85
C ALA A 299 -24.80 11.36 0.61
N GLN A 300 -25.69 12.15 1.21
CA GLN A 300 -26.09 12.07 2.63
C GLN A 300 -26.42 10.66 3.17
N PRO A 301 -27.22 9.81 2.49
CA PRO A 301 -27.58 8.50 3.05
C PRO A 301 -26.37 7.56 3.17
N TRP A 302 -25.42 7.65 2.25
CA TRP A 302 -24.18 6.85 2.30
C TRP A 302 -23.21 7.37 3.36
N ARG A 303 -23.17 8.70 3.60
CA ARG A 303 -22.37 9.30 4.68
C ARG A 303 -22.78 8.75 6.04
N TYR A 304 -24.08 8.67 6.30
CA TYR A 304 -24.61 8.13 7.55
C TYR A 304 -24.21 6.67 7.76
N LEU A 305 -24.35 5.82 6.74
CA LEU A 305 -23.99 4.39 6.84
C LEU A 305 -22.49 4.19 7.07
N VAL A 306 -21.63 4.95 6.38
CA VAL A 306 -20.17 4.89 6.59
C VAL A 306 -19.78 5.40 7.98
N ASP A 307 -20.41 6.49 8.45
CA ASP A 307 -20.17 7.01 9.80
C ASP A 307 -20.63 6.02 10.88
N LEU A 308 -21.76 5.35 10.69
CA LEU A 308 -22.25 4.32 11.61
C LEU A 308 -21.28 3.12 11.65
N ALA A 309 -20.85 2.63 10.49
CA ALA A 309 -19.91 1.53 10.37
C ALA A 309 -18.56 1.86 11.03
N ALA A 310 -18.02 3.05 10.77
CA ALA A 310 -16.74 3.46 11.32
C ALA A 310 -16.80 3.73 12.85
N ARG A 311 -17.96 4.17 13.39
CA ARG A 311 -18.16 4.34 14.85
C ARG A 311 -18.19 2.98 15.54
N ARG A 312 -18.90 2.03 14.95
CA ARG A 312 -19.06 0.68 15.51
C ARG A 312 -17.77 -0.13 15.47
N MET A 313 -16.86 0.18 14.54
CA MET A 313 -15.54 -0.45 14.42
C MET A 313 -14.41 0.27 15.18
N ALA A 314 -14.72 1.27 16.02
CA ALA A 314 -13.72 2.11 16.73
C ALA A 314 -12.64 2.75 15.82
N LEU A 315 -12.89 2.83 14.50
CA LEU A 315 -11.92 3.29 13.51
C LEU A 315 -11.65 4.80 13.62
N PHE A 316 -12.56 5.57 14.22
CA PHE A 316 -12.48 7.03 14.25
C PHE A 316 -11.32 7.59 15.08
N GLU A 317 -11.10 7.13 16.31
CA GLU A 317 -10.06 7.66 17.19
C GLU A 317 -8.65 7.25 16.73
N GLN A 318 -8.51 5.99 16.30
CA GLN A 318 -7.27 5.49 15.71
C GLN A 318 -6.92 6.22 14.42
N ARG A 319 -7.92 6.53 13.57
CA ARG A 319 -7.74 7.32 12.34
C ARG A 319 -7.22 8.73 12.60
N GLN A 320 -7.80 9.46 13.56
CA GLN A 320 -7.36 10.84 13.83
C GLN A 320 -5.92 10.89 14.34
N THR A 321 -5.54 9.95 15.21
CA THR A 321 -4.17 9.83 15.71
C THR A 321 -3.20 9.49 14.58
N LEU A 322 -3.55 8.53 13.73
CA LEU A 322 -2.73 8.14 12.57
C LEU A 322 -2.62 9.25 11.53
N LEU A 323 -3.71 9.97 11.24
CA LEU A 323 -3.74 11.12 10.34
C LEU A 323 -2.80 12.22 10.86
N ARG A 324 -2.94 12.63 12.12
CA ARG A 324 -2.06 13.63 12.76
C ARG A 324 -0.59 13.18 12.76
N PHE A 325 -0.35 11.87 12.98
CA PHE A 325 0.98 11.30 12.91
C PHE A 325 1.57 11.39 11.50
N LYS A 326 0.81 11.16 10.43
CA LYS A 326 1.34 11.28 9.05
C LYS A 326 1.46 12.74 8.62
N GLN A 327 0.52 13.60 9.02
CA GLN A 327 0.50 15.03 8.69
C GLN A 327 1.78 15.78 9.10
N LYS A 328 2.42 15.39 10.21
CA LYS A 328 3.66 16.03 10.68
C LYS A 328 4.84 15.91 9.70
N PHE A 329 4.78 14.95 8.76
CA PHE A 329 5.77 14.79 7.70
C PHE A 329 5.51 15.70 6.49
N ALA A 330 4.48 16.56 6.57
CA ALA A 330 4.04 17.44 5.49
C ALA A 330 3.82 16.70 4.14
N PRO A 331 3.04 15.60 4.12
CA PRO A 331 2.77 14.88 2.89
C PRO A 331 1.86 15.68 1.94
N CYS A 332 1.93 15.34 0.66
CA CYS A 332 0.85 15.58 -0.28
C CYS A 332 -0.23 14.51 -0.07
N TRP A 333 -1.47 14.92 0.18
CA TRP A 333 -2.58 13.99 0.32
C TRP A 333 -3.18 13.70 -1.05
N GLU A 334 -3.12 12.43 -1.47
CA GLU A 334 -3.77 12.00 -2.69
C GLU A 334 -5.05 11.21 -2.35
N SER A 335 -6.18 11.62 -2.90
CA SER A 335 -7.45 10.90 -2.75
C SER A 335 -7.35 9.47 -3.30
N ARG A 336 -8.01 8.54 -2.61
CA ARG A 336 -8.17 7.15 -3.04
C ARG A 336 -9.65 6.79 -3.10
N TYR A 337 -10.03 6.04 -4.13
CA TYR A 337 -11.41 5.73 -4.45
C TYR A 337 -11.68 4.23 -4.48
N LEU A 338 -12.91 3.87 -4.13
CA LEU A 338 -13.51 2.59 -4.47
C LEU A 338 -14.39 2.82 -5.69
N VAL A 339 -14.08 2.16 -6.81
CA VAL A 339 -14.85 2.26 -8.06
C VAL A 339 -15.60 0.96 -8.28
N VAL A 340 -16.92 1.03 -8.49
CA VAL A 340 -17.79 -0.15 -8.64
C VAL A 340 -18.64 -0.07 -9.89
N ASP A 341 -19.01 -1.23 -10.44
CA ASP A 341 -19.90 -1.36 -11.59
C ASP A 341 -21.37 -1.01 -11.30
N SER A 342 -21.81 -1.09 -10.04
CA SER A 342 -23.16 -0.74 -9.62
C SER A 342 -23.18 -0.17 -8.20
N ARG A 343 -23.92 0.92 -7.99
CA ARG A 343 -24.13 1.51 -6.66
C ARG A 343 -24.82 0.53 -5.70
N LEU A 344 -25.69 -0.34 -6.22
CA LEU A 344 -26.40 -1.34 -5.42
C LEU A 344 -25.46 -2.47 -4.96
N ALA A 345 -24.32 -2.66 -5.62
CA ALA A 345 -23.35 -3.67 -5.25
C ALA A 345 -22.44 -3.24 -4.10
N LEU A 346 -22.46 -1.97 -3.68
CA LEU A 346 -21.61 -1.42 -2.61
C LEU A 346 -21.57 -2.27 -1.33
N PRO A 347 -22.71 -2.72 -0.74
CA PRO A 347 -22.67 -3.54 0.46
C PRO A 347 -21.94 -4.88 0.24
N LYS A 348 -22.17 -5.51 -0.91
CA LYS A 348 -21.53 -6.77 -1.30
C LYS A 348 -20.03 -6.58 -1.51
N VAL A 349 -19.63 -5.50 -2.20
CA VAL A 349 -18.23 -5.13 -2.42
C VAL A 349 -17.54 -4.81 -1.08
N ALA A 350 -18.17 -4.05 -0.20
CA ALA A 350 -17.64 -3.74 1.12
C ALA A 350 -17.38 -5.01 1.94
N LEU A 351 -18.32 -5.96 1.94
CA LEU A 351 -18.14 -7.25 2.60
C LEU A 351 -17.00 -8.07 1.96
N ALA A 352 -16.88 -8.06 0.63
CA ALA A 352 -15.78 -8.74 -0.06
C ALA A 352 -14.42 -8.15 0.33
N VAL A 353 -14.28 -6.81 0.33
CA VAL A 353 -13.06 -6.11 0.78
C VAL A 353 -12.75 -6.43 2.24
N LEU A 354 -13.74 -6.43 3.13
CA LEU A 354 -13.53 -6.78 4.55
C LEU A 354 -13.01 -8.21 4.71
N ARG A 355 -13.57 -9.18 3.96
CA ARG A 355 -13.09 -10.57 3.97
C ARG A 355 -11.69 -10.72 3.39
N LEU A 356 -11.37 -9.98 2.32
CA LEU A 356 -10.03 -9.97 1.73
C LEU A 356 -8.99 -9.43 2.72
N ARG A 357 -9.35 -8.40 3.48
CA ARG A 357 -8.48 -7.81 4.50
C ARG A 357 -8.33 -8.70 5.74
N HIS A 358 -9.31 -9.55 6.07
CA HIS A 358 -9.27 -10.47 7.21
C HIS A 358 -9.28 -11.92 6.70
N TYR A 359 -8.14 -12.40 6.20
CA TYR A 359 -7.96 -13.84 6.01
C TYR A 359 -7.54 -14.48 7.34
N SER A 360 -8.53 -14.56 8.23
CA SER A 360 -8.77 -15.58 9.26
C SER A 360 -10.17 -15.27 9.80
N GLY A 361 -11.06 -16.26 9.79
CA GLY A 361 -12.45 -16.05 10.18
C GLY A 361 -12.56 -15.76 11.69
N GLY A 362 -12.74 -14.50 12.06
CA GLY A 362 -12.95 -14.07 13.44
C GLY A 362 -14.38 -13.59 13.74
N GLY A 363 -15.13 -14.40 14.48
CA GLY A 363 -16.15 -13.98 15.47
C GLY A 363 -17.50 -13.44 14.98
N PHE A 364 -17.54 -12.32 14.26
CA PHE A 364 -18.80 -11.57 14.06
C PHE A 364 -19.75 -12.21 13.02
N MET A 365 -19.21 -13.09 12.15
CA MET A 365 -19.99 -13.76 11.11
C MET A 365 -20.66 -15.07 11.56
N ARG A 366 -20.42 -15.57 12.79
CA ARG A 366 -21.16 -16.76 13.29
C ARG A 366 -22.63 -16.48 13.60
N LEU A 367 -23.05 -15.22 13.71
CA LEU A 367 -24.45 -14.86 13.97
C LEU A 367 -25.31 -14.66 12.71
N LEU A 368 -24.70 -14.58 11.52
CA LEU A 368 -25.42 -14.31 10.26
C LEU A 368 -25.37 -15.48 9.27
N THR A 369 -24.86 -16.64 9.69
CA THR A 369 -24.86 -17.88 8.90
C THR A 369 -25.56 -19.03 9.63
N ARG A 370 -26.64 -18.74 10.36
CA ARG A 370 -27.66 -19.75 10.69
C ARG A 370 -28.91 -19.45 9.92
#